data_AF-A0A1J5IEI9-F1
#
_entry.id   AF-A0A1J5IEI9-F1
#
_cell.length_a   1.000
_cell.length_b   1.000
_cell.length_c   1.000
_cell.angle_alpha   90.00
_cell.angle_beta   90.00
_cell.angle_gamma   90.00
#
_symmetry.space_group_name_H-M   'P 1'
#
loop_
_entity.id
_entity.type
_entity.pdbx_description
1 polymer ?
#
loop_
_entity_poly.entity_id
_entity_poly.type
_entity_poly.pdbx_seq_one_letter_code
_entity_poly.pdbx_strand_id
1 'polypeptide(L)'
;MTISFPSGLQHVMEVCRLVCQSHRSRIKAVNEVARTRRVDPQTVTSACTRSLGIGTDDLDKFLLPENSEAFCEHLVRRFPRYQKEIEAFFTELDGKKDQTLNDPLGAIRVLFPDEKKDLLRLVLLHDIRKRFSAWSERHDIPEDIRREMSKMWKQIDKV
;
A
#
# COMPACT_ATOMS: atom_id res chain seq x y z
N MET A 1 -25.55 -9.62 10.49
CA MET A 1 -24.90 -10.58 11.42
C MET A 1 -23.64 -9.91 11.93
N THR A 2 -23.55 -9.63 13.23
CA THR A 2 -22.32 -9.11 13.85
C THR A 2 -21.30 -10.24 13.88
N ILE A 3 -20.36 -10.23 12.93
CA ILE A 3 -19.29 -11.21 12.89
C ILE A 3 -18.41 -10.94 14.11
N SER A 4 -18.56 -11.78 15.14
CA SER A 4 -17.73 -11.71 16.33
C SER A 4 -16.37 -12.29 15.97
N PHE A 5 -15.36 -11.42 15.86
CA PHE A 5 -13.99 -11.87 15.68
C PHE A 5 -13.54 -12.67 16.91
N PRO A 6 -12.65 -13.66 16.72
CA PRO A 6 -11.92 -14.23 17.84
C PRO A 6 -11.21 -13.10 18.57
N SER A 7 -11.28 -13.07 19.89
CA SER A 7 -10.69 -12.01 20.73
C SER A 7 -9.22 -11.75 20.37
N GLY A 8 -8.47 -12.81 20.01
CA GLY A 8 -7.09 -12.69 19.53
C GLY A 8 -6.95 -11.89 18.23
N LEU A 9 -7.77 -12.17 17.21
CA LEU A 9 -7.72 -11.45 15.94
C LEU A 9 -8.13 -9.98 16.12
N GLN A 10 -9.14 -9.73 16.95
CA GLN A 10 -9.57 -8.38 17.28
C GLN A 10 -8.45 -7.56 17.94
N HIS A 11 -7.73 -8.13 18.91
CA HIS A 11 -6.59 -7.46 19.54
C HIS A 11 -5.48 -7.14 18.53
N VAL A 12 -5.18 -8.05 17.60
CA VAL A 12 -4.17 -7.84 16.56
C VAL A 12 -4.55 -6.69 15.63
N MET A 13 -5.79 -6.67 15.14
CA MET A 13 -6.28 -5.62 14.25
C MET A 13 -6.28 -4.25 14.95
N GLU A 14 -6.66 -4.18 16.22
CA GLU A 14 -6.65 -2.93 16.99
C GLU A 14 -5.23 -2.40 17.23
N VAL A 15 -4.28 -3.29 17.56
CA VAL A 15 -2.87 -2.91 17.69
C VAL A 15 -2.32 -2.42 16.36
N CYS A 16 -2.57 -3.15 15.26
CA CYS A 16 -2.16 -2.75 13.92
C CYS A 16 -2.70 -1.36 13.56
N ARG A 17 -3.99 -1.10 13.85
CA ARG A 17 -4.61 0.20 13.60
C ARG A 17 -3.92 1.33 14.38
N LEU A 18 -3.65 1.14 15.66
CA LEU A 18 -3.01 2.17 16.50
C LEU A 18 -1.56 2.45 16.08
N VAL A 19 -0.82 1.43 15.66
CA VAL A 19 0.55 1.59 15.19
C VAL A 19 0.57 2.30 13.84
N CYS A 20 -0.22 1.81 12.87
CA CYS A 20 -0.19 2.33 11.50
C CYS A 20 -0.87 3.70 11.34
N GLN A 21 -1.93 4.01 12.11
CA GLN A 21 -2.67 5.28 11.96
C GLN A 21 -2.21 6.34 12.97
N SER A 22 -1.99 5.95 14.23
CA SER A 22 -1.66 6.91 15.30
C SER A 22 -0.15 7.05 15.53
N HIS A 23 0.69 6.40 14.72
CA HIS A 23 2.16 6.40 14.83
C HIS A 23 2.64 6.07 16.25
N ARG A 24 1.87 5.25 16.97
CA ARG A 24 2.19 4.85 18.34
C ARG A 24 3.20 3.71 18.31
N SER A 25 4.09 3.68 19.29
CA SER A 25 4.93 2.50 19.49
C SER A 25 4.06 1.28 19.80
N ARG A 26 4.50 0.08 19.40
CA ARG A 26 3.83 -1.19 19.71
C ARG A 26 3.44 -1.29 21.18
N ILE A 27 4.35 -0.92 22.09
CA ILE A 27 4.11 -0.98 23.54
C ILE A 27 2.94 -0.07 23.95
N LYS A 28 2.87 1.16 23.41
CA LYS A 28 1.76 2.07 23.69
C LYS A 28 0.44 1.56 23.11
N ALA A 29 0.46 1.03 21.88
CA ALA A 29 -0.71 0.43 21.24
C ALA A 29 -1.25 -0.76 22.04
N VAL A 30 -0.37 -1.67 22.47
CA VAL A 30 -0.73 -2.82 23.31
C VAL A 30 -1.39 -2.39 24.63
N ASN A 31 -0.79 -1.44 25.34
CA ASN A 31 -1.34 -0.95 26.61
C ASN A 31 -2.69 -0.26 26.42
N GLU A 32 -2.88 0.44 25.31
CA GLU A 32 -4.13 1.11 24.98
C GLU A 32 -5.26 0.13 24.64
N VAL A 33 -4.97 -0.91 23.86
CA VAL A 33 -5.91 -2.02 23.60
C VAL A 33 -6.24 -2.75 24.89
N ALA A 34 -5.24 -3.08 25.71
CA ALA A 34 -5.42 -3.75 27.00
C ALA A 34 -6.35 -2.96 27.93
N ARG A 35 -6.13 -1.64 28.04
CA ARG A 35 -6.98 -0.73 28.82
C ARG A 35 -8.42 -0.68 28.28
N THR A 36 -8.56 -0.56 26.97
CA THR A 36 -9.88 -0.45 26.30
C THR A 36 -10.70 -1.73 26.46
N ARG A 37 -10.04 -2.88 26.32
CA ARG A 37 -10.64 -4.21 26.39
C ARG A 37 -10.71 -4.77 27.82
N ARG A 38 -10.15 -4.06 28.80
CA ARG A 38 -10.06 -4.48 30.21
C ARG A 38 -9.39 -5.86 30.36
N VAL A 39 -8.32 -6.08 29.62
CA VAL A 39 -7.51 -7.31 29.65
C VAL A 39 -6.07 -6.98 30.02
N ASP A 40 -5.32 -8.00 30.42
CA ASP A 40 -3.91 -7.84 30.73
C ASP A 40 -3.08 -7.54 29.45
N PRO A 41 -2.12 -6.59 29.45
CA PRO A 41 -1.25 -6.31 28.31
C PRO A 41 -0.48 -7.52 27.77
N GLN A 42 -0.14 -8.48 28.63
CA GLN A 42 0.48 -9.75 28.24
C GLN A 42 -0.47 -10.61 27.41
N THR A 43 -1.79 -10.52 27.63
CA THR A 43 -2.81 -11.20 26.82
C THR A 43 -2.83 -10.62 25.41
N VAL A 44 -2.78 -9.30 25.27
CA VAL A 44 -2.73 -8.62 23.97
C VAL A 44 -1.42 -8.92 23.25
N THR A 45 -0.29 -8.91 23.97
CA THR A 45 1.02 -9.26 23.41
C THR A 45 1.06 -10.71 22.94
N SER A 46 0.51 -11.65 23.74
CA SER A 46 0.41 -13.07 23.36
C SER A 46 -0.48 -13.27 22.13
N ALA A 47 -1.56 -12.49 22.00
CA ALA A 47 -2.39 -12.50 20.81
C ALA A 47 -1.63 -12.02 19.56
N CYS A 48 -0.77 -11.01 19.69
CA CYS A 48 0.01 -10.47 18.57
C CYS A 48 1.27 -11.27 18.23
N THR A 49 1.68 -12.22 19.07
CA THR A 49 2.91 -13.01 18.87
C THR A 49 2.59 -14.50 18.85
N ARG A 50 2.40 -15.10 20.03
CA ARG A 50 2.17 -16.54 20.21
C ARG A 50 1.00 -17.08 19.41
N SER A 51 -0.13 -16.37 19.39
CA SER A 51 -1.31 -16.81 18.62
C SER A 51 -1.09 -16.77 17.11
N LEU A 52 -0.21 -15.86 16.64
CA LEU A 52 0.18 -15.71 15.24
C LEU A 52 1.38 -16.57 14.84
N GLY A 53 2.06 -17.20 15.82
CA GLY A 53 3.27 -18.00 15.58
C GLY A 53 4.50 -17.17 15.22
N ILE A 54 4.56 -15.91 15.64
CA ILE A 54 5.64 -14.98 15.29
C ILE A 54 6.30 -14.39 16.56
N GLY A 55 7.56 -14.00 16.43
CA GLY A 55 8.28 -13.26 17.47
C GLY A 55 7.87 -11.79 17.54
N THR A 56 8.34 -11.08 18.57
CA THR A 56 8.17 -9.62 18.67
C THR A 56 8.85 -8.88 17.54
N ASP A 57 10.01 -9.36 17.09
CA ASP A 57 10.81 -8.71 16.05
C ASP A 57 10.14 -8.84 14.68
N ASP A 58 9.51 -9.98 14.41
CA ASP A 58 8.72 -10.20 13.19
C ASP A 58 7.44 -9.38 13.21
N LEU A 59 6.79 -9.26 14.37
CA LEU A 59 5.65 -8.37 14.53
C LEU A 59 6.03 -6.91 14.24
N ASP A 60 7.16 -6.43 14.76
CA ASP A 60 7.63 -5.06 14.51
C ASP A 60 7.91 -4.84 13.01
N LYS A 61 8.40 -5.87 12.28
CA LYS A 61 8.53 -5.82 10.81
C LYS A 61 7.18 -5.80 10.09
N PHE A 62 6.22 -6.64 10.51
CA PHE A 62 4.89 -6.69 9.91
C PHE A 62 4.07 -5.42 10.11
N LEU A 63 4.33 -4.69 11.19
CA LEU A 63 3.70 -3.40 11.47
C LEU A 63 4.25 -2.25 10.62
N LEU A 64 5.30 -2.49 9.82
CA LEU A 64 5.81 -1.49 8.88
C LEU A 64 4.85 -1.31 7.69
N PRO A 65 4.60 -0.08 7.22
CA PRO A 65 3.69 0.19 6.11
C PRO A 65 4.00 -0.61 4.84
N GLU A 66 5.27 -0.84 4.55
CA GLU A 66 5.75 -1.55 3.37
C GLU A 66 5.42 -3.05 3.41
N ASN A 67 5.17 -3.59 4.61
CA ASN A 67 4.86 -5.00 4.83
C ASN A 67 3.37 -5.26 5.07
N SER A 68 2.49 -4.27 4.80
CA SER A 68 1.04 -4.35 4.97
C SER A 68 0.44 -5.57 4.27
N GLU A 69 0.81 -5.79 3.00
CA GLU A 69 0.35 -6.93 2.20
C GLU A 69 0.82 -8.27 2.77
N ALA A 70 2.11 -8.37 3.11
CA ALA A 70 2.68 -9.57 3.72
C ALA A 70 2.02 -9.90 5.08
N PHE A 71 1.65 -8.88 5.86
CA PHE A 71 0.96 -9.07 7.12
C PHE A 71 -0.49 -9.52 6.92
N CYS A 72 -1.19 -8.95 5.93
CA CYS A 72 -2.52 -9.39 5.53
C CYS A 72 -2.51 -10.88 5.14
N GLU A 73 -1.60 -11.30 4.26
CA GLU A 73 -1.45 -12.70 3.87
C GLU A 73 -1.19 -13.62 5.08
N HIS A 74 -0.33 -13.20 6.00
CA HIS A 74 -0.03 -13.97 7.21
C HIS A 74 -1.28 -14.19 8.07
N LEU A 75 -2.09 -13.14 8.26
CA LEU A 75 -3.33 -13.21 9.01
C LEU A 75 -4.40 -14.05 8.31
N VAL A 76 -4.52 -13.96 6.99
CA VAL A 76 -5.42 -14.80 6.19
C VAL A 76 -5.04 -16.27 6.30
N ARG A 77 -3.74 -16.61 6.22
CA ARG A 77 -3.26 -17.99 6.41
C ARG A 77 -3.58 -18.51 7.81
N ARG A 78 -3.49 -17.66 8.83
CA ARG A 78 -3.76 -18.06 10.22
C ARG A 78 -5.26 -18.13 10.54
N PHE A 79 -6.06 -17.29 9.91
CA PHE A 79 -7.50 -17.15 10.13
C PHE A 79 -8.28 -17.19 8.81
N PRO A 80 -8.26 -18.33 8.07
CA PRO A 80 -8.85 -18.42 6.73
C PRO A 80 -10.36 -18.16 6.72
N ARG A 81 -11.05 -18.42 7.85
CA ARG A 81 -12.48 -18.15 8.01
C ARG A 81 -12.84 -16.66 7.98
N TYR A 82 -11.88 -15.78 8.25
CA TYR A 82 -12.07 -14.33 8.36
C TYR A 82 -11.33 -13.58 7.23
N GLN A 83 -11.04 -14.26 6.12
CA GLN A 83 -10.26 -13.71 5.02
C GLN A 83 -10.84 -12.39 4.51
N LYS A 84 -12.15 -12.37 4.21
CA LYS A 84 -12.82 -11.19 3.65
C LYS A 84 -12.74 -9.98 4.57
N GLU A 85 -12.86 -10.22 5.87
CA GLU A 85 -12.83 -9.20 6.90
C GLU A 85 -11.42 -8.65 7.13
N ILE A 86 -10.40 -9.52 7.07
CA ILE A 86 -9.00 -9.13 7.15
C ILE A 86 -8.63 -8.29 5.93
N GLU A 87 -8.95 -8.75 4.72
CA GLU A 87 -8.71 -8.01 3.48
C GLU A 87 -9.41 -6.65 3.47
N ALA A 88 -10.67 -6.60 3.90
CA ALA A 88 -11.42 -5.34 4.02
C ALA A 88 -10.77 -4.38 5.01
N PHE A 89 -10.26 -4.88 6.14
CA PHE A 89 -9.57 -4.08 7.14
C PHE A 89 -8.27 -3.48 6.61
N PHE A 90 -7.43 -4.27 5.93
CA PHE A 90 -6.19 -3.75 5.34
C PHE A 90 -6.47 -2.78 4.19
N THR A 91 -7.51 -3.02 3.40
CA THR A 91 -7.98 -2.07 2.38
C THR A 91 -8.42 -0.74 3.00
N GLU A 92 -9.13 -0.77 4.14
CA GLU A 92 -9.51 0.43 4.89
C GLU A 92 -8.29 1.15 5.49
N LEU A 93 -7.30 0.38 5.98
CA LEU A 93 -6.06 0.94 6.53
C LEU A 93 -5.25 1.67 5.44
N ASP A 94 -5.11 1.07 4.27
CA ASP A 94 -4.34 1.64 3.16
C ASP A 94 -5.11 2.77 2.46
N GLY A 95 -6.43 2.64 2.26
CA GLY A 95 -7.26 3.71 1.71
C GLY A 95 -7.37 4.96 2.59
N LYS A 96 -7.04 4.86 3.89
CA LYS A 96 -6.91 6.02 4.80
C LYS A 96 -5.53 6.66 4.79
N LYS A 97 -4.47 5.95 4.34
CA LYS A 97 -3.14 6.55 4.17
C LYS A 97 -3.14 7.62 3.06
N ASP A 98 -4.05 7.50 2.09
CA ASP A 98 -4.21 8.46 0.98
C ASP A 98 -4.75 9.84 1.41
N GLN A 99 -5.16 10.04 2.68
CA GLN A 99 -5.63 11.34 3.17
C GLN A 99 -4.54 12.22 3.78
N THR A 100 -3.33 11.71 3.96
CA THR A 100 -2.20 12.51 4.47
C THR A 100 -1.04 12.47 3.49
N LEU A 101 -0.88 13.59 2.78
CA LEU A 101 0.28 14.00 1.97
C LEU A 101 0.29 13.57 0.49
N ASN A 102 -0.25 14.48 -0.34
CA ASN A 102 0.32 14.88 -1.64
C ASN A 102 0.73 13.77 -2.63
N ASP A 103 -0.17 12.83 -2.94
CA ASP A 103 0.01 12.02 -4.15
C ASP A 103 -1.23 12.06 -5.06
N PRO A 104 -1.25 12.90 -6.11
CA PRO A 104 -2.33 12.88 -7.10
C PRO A 104 -2.45 11.51 -7.79
N LEU A 105 -1.42 10.65 -7.75
CA LEU A 105 -1.47 9.30 -8.29
C LEU A 105 -2.23 8.33 -7.37
N GLY A 106 -2.29 8.59 -6.06
CA GLY A 106 -3.05 7.78 -5.09
C GLY A 106 -4.56 7.90 -5.31
N ALA A 107 -5.04 9.14 -5.48
CA ALA A 107 -6.46 9.40 -5.76
C ALA A 107 -6.93 8.78 -7.09
N ILE A 108 -6.04 8.73 -8.10
CA ILE A 108 -6.34 8.12 -9.40
C ILE A 108 -6.34 6.58 -9.32
N ARG A 109 -5.52 5.99 -8.43
CA ARG A 109 -5.44 4.52 -8.25
C ARG A 109 -6.72 3.89 -7.70
N VAL A 110 -7.51 4.65 -6.94
CA VAL A 110 -8.71 4.15 -6.26
C VAL A 110 -9.94 4.11 -7.18
N LEU A 111 -10.01 4.98 -8.19
CA LEU A 111 -11.28 5.21 -8.89
C LEU A 111 -11.50 4.31 -10.12
N PHE A 112 -10.46 3.80 -10.79
CA PHE A 112 -10.65 3.11 -12.08
C PHE A 112 -9.64 1.98 -12.36
N PRO A 113 -9.90 0.72 -11.97
CA PRO A 113 -8.97 -0.40 -12.17
C PRO A 113 -8.78 -0.81 -13.64
N ASP A 114 -9.77 -0.58 -14.51
CA ASP A 114 -9.69 -0.90 -15.95
C ASP A 114 -9.13 0.27 -16.78
N GLU A 115 -9.52 1.53 -16.49
CA GLU A 115 -8.94 2.72 -17.13
C GLU A 115 -7.47 2.95 -16.71
N LYS A 116 -7.02 2.29 -15.62
CA LYS A 116 -5.63 2.26 -15.14
C LYS A 116 -4.64 1.86 -16.22
N LYS A 117 -4.97 0.88 -17.08
CA LYS A 117 -4.03 0.44 -18.13
C LYS A 117 -3.82 1.54 -19.15
N ASP A 118 -4.90 2.22 -19.52
CA ASP A 118 -4.85 3.23 -20.57
C ASP A 118 -4.32 4.56 -20.06
N LEU A 119 -4.67 4.98 -18.83
CA LEU A 119 -4.08 6.16 -18.19
C LEU A 119 -2.60 5.96 -17.85
N LEU A 120 -2.21 4.79 -17.35
CA LEU A 120 -0.79 4.48 -17.11
C LEU A 120 -0.01 4.48 -18.44
N ARG A 121 -0.58 3.91 -19.50
CA ARG A 121 0.00 3.99 -20.85
C ARG A 121 0.13 5.44 -21.30
N LEU A 122 -0.89 6.27 -21.13
CA LEU A 122 -0.85 7.69 -21.52
C LEU A 122 0.19 8.48 -20.73
N VAL A 123 0.29 8.26 -19.42
CA VAL A 123 1.29 8.93 -18.55
C VAL A 123 2.70 8.45 -18.89
N LEU A 124 2.91 7.15 -19.11
CA LEU A 124 4.20 6.61 -19.53
C LEU A 124 4.59 7.12 -20.93
N LEU A 125 3.65 7.18 -21.86
CA LEU A 125 3.87 7.74 -23.20
C LEU A 125 4.22 9.22 -23.13
N HIS A 126 3.56 9.98 -22.25
CA HIS A 126 3.87 11.39 -22.02
C HIS A 126 5.27 11.57 -21.42
N ASP A 127 5.67 10.76 -20.44
CA ASP A 127 7.01 10.84 -19.84
C ASP A 127 8.11 10.40 -20.81
N ILE A 128 7.88 9.32 -21.57
CA ILE A 128 8.79 8.88 -22.64
C ILE A 128 8.92 9.97 -23.71
N ARG A 129 7.81 10.57 -24.15
CA ARG A 129 7.82 11.68 -25.11
C ARG A 129 8.65 12.86 -24.58
N LYS A 130 8.47 13.24 -23.31
CA LYS A 130 9.22 14.33 -22.68
C LYS A 130 10.72 14.03 -22.60
N ARG A 131 11.10 12.82 -22.18
CA ARG A 131 12.50 12.38 -22.13
C ARG A 131 13.13 12.31 -23.53
N PHE A 132 12.35 11.89 -24.51
CA PHE A 132 12.80 11.78 -25.89
C PHE A 132 12.96 13.15 -26.56
N SER A 133 12.04 14.09 -26.31
CA SER A 133 12.20 15.48 -26.75
C SER A 133 13.44 16.10 -26.13
N ALA A 134 13.63 15.96 -24.82
CA ALA A 134 14.83 16.45 -24.12
C ALA A 134 16.12 15.79 -24.64
N TRP A 135 16.08 14.51 -25.02
CA TRP A 135 17.20 13.83 -25.67
C TRP A 135 17.45 14.39 -27.08
N SER A 136 16.41 14.58 -27.89
CA SER A 136 16.52 15.06 -29.28
C SER A 136 17.08 16.48 -29.43
N GLU A 137 16.97 17.30 -28.38
CA GLU A 137 17.54 18.65 -28.32
C GLU A 137 19.03 18.67 -27.98
N ARG A 138 19.62 17.51 -27.64
CA ARG A 138 21.05 17.43 -27.35
C ARG A 138 21.90 17.62 -28.60
N HIS A 139 22.98 18.37 -28.43
CA HIS A 139 23.83 18.83 -29.54
C HIS A 139 24.82 17.75 -30.01
N ASP A 140 24.84 16.59 -29.35
CA ASP A 140 25.67 15.42 -29.63
C ASP A 140 25.02 14.43 -30.62
N ILE A 141 23.79 14.70 -31.08
CA ILE A 141 23.06 13.82 -32.00
C ILE A 141 23.45 14.11 -33.46
N PRO A 142 23.88 13.11 -34.23
CA PRO A 142 24.14 13.21 -35.68
C PRO A 142 22.94 13.73 -36.50
N GLU A 143 23.24 14.51 -37.54
CA GLU A 143 22.24 15.29 -38.30
C GLU A 143 21.31 14.41 -39.18
N ASP A 144 21.79 13.23 -39.56
CA ASP A 144 21.03 12.16 -40.21
C ASP A 144 19.94 11.61 -39.29
N ILE A 145 20.25 11.34 -38.02
CA ILE A 145 19.29 10.88 -37.01
C ILE A 145 18.25 11.97 -36.73
N ARG A 146 18.64 13.25 -36.62
CA ARG A 146 17.68 14.36 -36.47
C ARG A 146 16.69 14.47 -37.61
N ARG A 147 17.15 14.22 -38.84
CA ARG A 147 16.31 14.25 -40.06
C ARG A 147 15.30 13.11 -40.07
N GLU A 148 15.70 11.91 -39.67
CA GLU A 148 14.79 10.77 -39.57
C GLU A 148 13.74 10.95 -38.47
N MET A 149 14.16 11.44 -37.29
CA MET A 149 13.23 11.75 -36.20
C MET A 149 12.19 12.78 -36.64
N SER A 150 12.61 13.83 -37.34
CA SER A 150 11.69 14.87 -37.86
C SER A 150 10.68 14.31 -38.87
N LYS A 151 11.04 13.28 -39.64
CA LYS A 151 10.09 12.58 -40.54
C LYS A 151 9.09 11.73 -39.76
N MET A 152 9.55 11.02 -38.72
CA MET A 152 8.67 10.23 -37.84
C MET A 152 7.65 11.11 -37.11
N TRP A 153 8.06 12.27 -36.60
CA TRP A 153 7.14 13.24 -35.97
C TRP A 153 6.02 13.71 -36.90
N LYS A 154 6.34 14.00 -38.17
CA LYS A 154 5.35 14.39 -39.19
C LYS A 154 4.35 13.28 -39.55
N GLN A 155 4.71 12.02 -39.31
CA GLN A 155 3.80 10.88 -39.50
C GLN A 155 2.90 10.67 -38.28
N ILE A 156 3.41 10.91 -37.08
CA ILE A 156 2.65 10.79 -35.82
C ILE A 156 1.59 11.89 -35.70
N ASP A 157 1.89 13.13 -36.09
CA ASP A 157 0.91 14.25 -36.03
C ASP A 157 -0.17 14.20 -37.15
N LYS A 158 -0.07 13.25 -38.09
CA LYS A 158 -1.04 13.05 -39.19
C LYS A 158 -2.13 12.01 -38.88
N VAL A 159 -2.01 11.31 -37.75
CA VAL A 159 -2.95 10.30 -37.25
C VAL A 159 -3.78 10.90 -36.13
#